data_AF-A0A1F8RRK0-F1
#
_entry.id   AF-A0A1F8RRK0-F1
#
_cell.length_a   1.000
_cell.length_b   1.000
_cell.length_c   1.000
_cell.angle_alpha   90.00
_cell.angle_beta   90.00
_cell.angle_gamma   90.00
#
_symmetry.space_group_name_H-M   'P 1'
#
loop_
_entity.id
_entity.type
_entity.pdbx_description
1 polymer ?
#
loop_
_entity_poly.entity_id
_entity_poly.type
_entity_poly.pdbx_seq_one_letter_code
_entity_poly.pdbx_strand_id
1 'polypeptide(L)'
;MDPDYDLVYYERDTGSSIMLDWVIVDVCADSSCSTAYTAFYWGNATADFNTNIGALGYGPPESDNQVIPSTDLWGSTGIAIDVDAVAPAGTYQWIRIQSPLGGANDPAEVDALEVLP
;
A
#
# COMPACT_ATOMS: atom_id res chain seq x y z
N MET A 1 -4.37 2.90 19.86
CA MET A 1 -2.92 2.82 19.63
C MET A 1 -2.74 3.37 18.25
N ASP A 2 -1.85 4.34 18.09
CA ASP A 2 -1.35 4.65 16.75
C ASP A 2 -0.61 3.38 16.32
N PRO A 3 -1.04 2.68 15.25
CA PRO A 3 -0.17 1.66 14.66
C PRO A 3 1.15 2.32 14.28
N ASP A 4 2.26 1.73 14.72
CA ASP A 4 3.60 2.16 14.33
C ASP A 4 3.77 1.80 12.84
N TYR A 5 3.32 2.70 11.96
CA TYR A 5 3.51 2.56 10.52
C TYR A 5 4.95 2.91 10.15
N ASP A 6 5.52 2.18 9.19
CA ASP A 6 6.91 2.34 8.75
C ASP A 6 7.02 3.00 7.37
N LEU A 7 5.98 2.81 6.54
CA LEU A 7 5.97 3.22 5.13
C LEU A 7 4.62 3.81 4.76
N VAL A 8 4.62 4.83 3.90
CA VAL A 8 3.40 5.35 3.27
C VAL A 8 3.52 5.29 1.76
N TYR A 9 2.53 4.66 1.12
CA TYR A 9 2.31 4.68 -0.32
C TYR A 9 1.26 5.73 -0.66
N TYR A 10 1.62 6.74 -1.46
CA TYR A 10 0.69 7.79 -1.88
C TYR A 10 0.23 7.55 -3.31
N GLU A 11 -1.10 7.49 -3.48
CA GLU A 11 -1.79 7.43 -4.78
C GLU A 11 -2.13 8.86 -5.25
N ARG A 12 -2.35 9.03 -6.55
CA ARG A 12 -2.74 10.31 -7.12
C ARG A 12 -4.04 10.85 -6.49
N ASP A 13 -3.99 12.12 -6.10
CA ASP A 13 -5.15 12.85 -5.59
C ASP A 13 -6.22 13.07 -6.68
N THR A 14 -7.48 12.78 -6.35
CA THR A 14 -8.65 13.10 -7.17
C THR A 14 -9.48 14.26 -6.60
N GLY A 15 -9.00 14.89 -5.53
CA GLY A 15 -9.49 16.11 -4.89
C GLY A 15 -10.10 15.87 -3.51
N SER A 16 -10.86 14.78 -3.34
CA SER A 16 -11.45 14.41 -2.03
C SER A 16 -11.28 12.93 -1.69
N SER A 17 -10.54 12.21 -2.53
CA SER A 17 -10.37 10.77 -2.50
C SER A 17 -9.16 10.39 -3.35
N ILE A 18 -8.78 9.11 -3.29
CA ILE A 18 -7.99 8.46 -4.33
C ILE A 18 -8.87 7.47 -5.10
N MET A 19 -8.41 7.06 -6.27
CA MET A 19 -8.89 5.85 -6.96
C MET A 19 -7.79 4.81 -6.78
N LEU A 20 -7.92 3.98 -5.74
CA LEU A 20 -6.89 3.01 -5.40
C LEU A 20 -6.91 1.87 -6.43
N ASP A 21 -5.86 1.84 -7.25
CA ASP A 21 -5.66 0.81 -8.24
C ASP A 21 -5.08 -0.47 -7.62
N TRP A 22 -5.19 -1.56 -8.35
CA TRP A 22 -4.44 -2.77 -8.02
C TRP A 22 -2.94 -2.48 -8.01
N VAL A 23 -2.33 -2.73 -6.85
CA VAL A 23 -0.94 -2.41 -6.57
C VAL A 23 -0.36 -3.40 -5.55
N ILE A 24 0.91 -3.75 -5.75
CA ILE A 24 1.72 -4.55 -4.85
C ILE A 24 2.89 -3.68 -4.42
N VAL A 25 3.09 -3.56 -3.10
CA VAL A 25 4.24 -2.90 -2.51
C VAL A 25 5.04 -3.93 -1.71
N ASP A 26 6.26 -4.20 -2.16
CA ASP A 26 7.20 -5.07 -1.46
C ASP A 26 8.33 -4.25 -0.83
N VAL A 27 8.77 -4.68 0.35
CA VAL A 27 10.08 -4.31 0.90
C VAL A 27 11.10 -5.41 0.61
N CYS A 28 12.31 -5.04 0.21
CA CYS A 28 13.31 -5.96 -0.30
C CYS A 28 14.61 -5.92 0.51
N ALA A 29 15.16 -7.10 0.81
CA ALA A 29 16.41 -7.24 1.56
C ALA A 29 17.66 -7.07 0.70
N ASP A 30 17.49 -7.05 -0.62
CA ASP A 30 18.56 -6.90 -1.61
C ASP A 30 18.08 -6.06 -2.81
N SER A 31 19.02 -5.46 -3.55
CA SER A 31 18.72 -4.56 -4.67
C SER A 31 18.07 -5.25 -5.88
N SER A 32 18.11 -6.58 -5.95
CA SER A 32 17.41 -7.34 -6.99
C SER A 32 16.01 -7.79 -6.55
N CYS A 33 15.61 -7.49 -5.32
CA CYS A 33 14.38 -7.99 -4.70
C CYS A 33 14.24 -9.52 -4.83
N SER A 34 15.36 -10.24 -4.71
CA SER A 34 15.36 -11.72 -4.70
C SER A 34 14.78 -12.27 -3.41
N THR A 35 14.96 -11.53 -2.31
CA THR A 35 14.25 -11.70 -1.05
C THR A 35 13.37 -10.48 -0.83
N ALA A 36 12.05 -10.67 -0.95
CA ALA A 36 11.04 -9.62 -0.84
C ALA A 36 9.94 -10.07 0.13
N TYR A 37 9.37 -9.10 0.83
CA TYR A 37 8.24 -9.28 1.74
C TYR A 37 7.14 -8.31 1.28
N THR A 38 5.97 -8.85 0.95
CA THR A 38 4.84 -8.06 0.49
C THR A 38 4.23 -7.32 1.67
N ALA A 39 4.36 -6.00 1.66
CA ALA A 39 3.90 -5.11 2.71
C ALA A 39 2.44 -4.70 2.50
N PHE A 40 2.01 -4.58 1.25
CA PHE A 40 0.64 -4.23 0.86
C PHE A 40 0.32 -4.86 -0.50
N TYR A 41 -0.88 -5.43 -0.65
CA TYR A 41 -1.32 -6.00 -1.92
C TYR A 41 -2.83 -5.83 -2.11
N TRP A 42 -3.19 -4.66 -2.62
CA TRP A 42 -4.54 -4.40 -3.10
C TRP A 42 -4.81 -5.13 -4.42
N GLY A 43 -5.80 -6.01 -4.42
CA GLY A 43 -6.27 -6.75 -5.59
C GLY A 43 -6.10 -8.27 -5.47
N ASN A 44 -5.68 -8.78 -4.31
CA ASN A 44 -5.57 -10.21 -4.04
C ASN A 44 -6.81 -10.78 -3.31
N ALA A 45 -7.78 -9.92 -3.00
CA ALA A 45 -9.01 -10.24 -2.28
C ALA A 45 -8.77 -10.75 -0.84
N THR A 46 -7.77 -10.21 -0.17
CA THR A 46 -7.43 -10.47 1.25
C THR A 46 -7.28 -9.12 1.96
N ALA A 47 -7.84 -8.98 3.17
CA ALA A 47 -7.73 -7.71 3.89
C ALA A 47 -6.30 -7.50 4.43
N ASP A 48 -5.69 -6.37 4.07
CA ASP A 48 -4.38 -5.94 4.55
C ASP A 48 -4.49 -5.19 5.89
N PHE A 49 -4.73 -5.92 6.98
CA PHE A 49 -4.95 -5.35 8.33
C PHE A 49 -3.75 -4.60 8.93
N ASN A 50 -2.57 -4.70 8.32
CA ASN A 50 -1.39 -3.92 8.67
C ASN A 50 -1.39 -2.52 8.04
N THR A 51 -2.51 -2.07 7.47
CA THR A 51 -2.64 -0.73 6.87
C THR A 51 -3.72 0.12 7.55
N ASN A 52 -3.68 1.44 7.37
CA ASN A 52 -4.75 2.34 7.86
C ASN A 52 -6.11 2.01 7.26
N ILE A 53 -6.17 1.72 5.97
CA ILE A 53 -7.43 1.38 5.31
C ILE A 53 -7.92 -0.02 5.75
N GLY A 54 -7.03 -1.00 5.92
CA GLY A 54 -7.38 -2.32 6.42
C GLY A 54 -7.94 -2.26 7.84
N ALA A 55 -7.36 -1.42 8.70
CA ALA A 55 -7.86 -1.18 10.06
C ALA A 55 -9.28 -0.55 10.09
N LEU A 56 -9.64 0.19 9.03
CA LEU A 56 -10.98 0.76 8.84
C LEU A 56 -11.97 -0.21 8.19
N GLY A 57 -11.52 -1.43 7.83
CA GLY A 57 -12.35 -2.48 7.26
C GLY A 57 -12.42 -2.48 5.73
N TYR A 58 -11.57 -1.71 5.05
CA TYR A 58 -11.35 -1.89 3.61
C TYR A 58 -10.66 -3.24 3.37
N GLY A 59 -10.99 -3.88 2.25
CA GLY A 59 -10.50 -5.22 1.93
C GLY A 59 -11.37 -5.91 0.88
N PRO A 60 -11.57 -7.25 0.97
CA PRO A 60 -12.20 -8.04 -0.08
C PRO A 60 -13.55 -7.46 -0.54
N PRO A 61 -13.79 -7.32 -1.85
CA PRO A 61 -13.05 -7.94 -2.94
C PRO A 61 -11.82 -7.16 -3.45
N GLU A 62 -11.43 -6.04 -2.82
CA GLU A 62 -10.35 -5.15 -3.28
C GLU A 62 -10.52 -4.73 -4.74
N SER A 63 -11.57 -3.96 -5.01
CA SER A 63 -11.86 -3.51 -6.37
C SER A 63 -10.77 -2.60 -6.91
N ASP A 64 -10.48 -2.75 -8.20
CA ASP A 64 -9.64 -1.81 -8.92
C ASP A 64 -10.34 -0.45 -9.04
N ASN A 65 -9.58 0.64 -9.11
CA ASN A 65 -10.11 2.01 -9.04
C ASN A 65 -11.02 2.23 -7.80
N GLN A 66 -10.73 1.62 -6.66
CA GLN A 66 -11.57 1.74 -5.47
C GLN A 66 -11.49 3.17 -4.93
N VAL A 67 -12.65 3.82 -4.84
CA VAL A 67 -12.72 5.14 -4.20
C VAL A 67 -12.49 4.98 -2.70
N ILE A 68 -11.41 5.58 -2.21
CA ILE A 68 -11.14 5.72 -0.77
C ILE A 68 -11.23 7.21 -0.40
N PRO A 69 -12.11 7.62 0.51
CA PRO A 69 -12.22 9.01 0.94
C PRO A 69 -10.94 9.50 1.62
N SER A 70 -10.56 10.75 1.36
CA SER A 70 -9.39 11.40 1.99
C SER A 70 -9.43 11.42 3.53
N THR A 71 -10.61 11.31 4.14
CA THR A 71 -10.77 11.20 5.60
C THR A 71 -10.26 9.90 6.20
N ASP A 72 -10.11 8.87 5.36
CA ASP A 72 -9.72 7.53 5.75
C ASP A 72 -8.24 7.26 5.43
N LEU A 73 -7.59 8.23 4.78
CA LEU A 73 -6.22 8.14 4.26
C LEU A 73 -5.22 8.90 5.14
N TRP A 74 -3.98 8.41 5.16
CA TRP A 74 -2.85 9.10 5.78
C TRP A 74 -2.48 10.33 4.96
N GLY A 75 -2.44 11.51 5.57
CA GLY A 75 -2.02 12.72 4.86
C GLY A 75 -2.84 13.03 3.60
N SER A 76 -4.10 12.61 3.54
CA SER A 76 -5.10 12.78 2.46
C SER A 76 -5.05 11.80 1.27
N THR A 77 -3.91 11.20 0.92
CA THR A 77 -3.81 10.24 -0.20
C THR A 77 -3.00 8.98 0.11
N GLY A 78 -2.50 8.86 1.33
CA GLY A 78 -1.57 7.82 1.75
C GLY A 78 -2.24 6.57 2.29
N ILE A 79 -1.71 5.42 1.88
CA ILE A 79 -1.85 4.13 2.55
C ILE A 79 -0.63 3.97 3.47
N ALA A 80 -0.83 4.15 4.77
CA ALA A 80 0.18 3.92 5.77
C ALA A 80 0.22 2.43 6.13
N ILE A 81 1.42 1.86 6.16
CA ILE A 81 1.70 0.43 6.17
C ILE A 81 2.65 0.13 7.33
N ASP A 82 2.23 -0.78 8.20
CA ASP A 82 3.07 -1.41 9.24
C ASP A 82 3.79 -2.59 8.56
N VAL A 83 5.08 -2.39 8.34
CA VAL A 83 5.97 -3.35 7.67
C VAL A 83 6.42 -4.41 8.67
N ASP A 84 6.63 -4.03 9.93
CA ASP A 84 7.01 -4.93 11.02
C ASP A 84 5.97 -6.05 11.29
N ALA A 85 4.70 -5.81 10.94
CA ALA A 85 3.63 -6.81 11.01
C ALA A 85 3.80 -7.99 10.05
N VAL A 86 4.57 -7.84 8.97
CA VAL A 86 4.65 -8.82 7.86
C VAL A 86 6.08 -9.21 7.49
N ALA A 87 7.04 -8.30 7.64
CA ALA A 87 8.45 -8.55 7.39
C ALA A 87 9.18 -8.92 8.70
N PRO A 88 10.12 -9.88 8.67
CA PRO A 88 11.01 -10.11 9.81
C PRO A 88 11.81 -8.85 10.17
N ALA A 89 12.18 -8.71 11.45
CA ALA A 89 13.06 -7.62 11.87
C ALA A 89 14.35 -7.57 11.03
N GLY A 90 14.64 -6.42 10.44
CA GLY A 90 15.74 -6.26 9.49
C GLY A 90 15.85 -4.85 8.93
N THR A 91 16.69 -4.67 7.91
CA THR A 91 16.81 -3.41 7.18
C THR A 91 16.54 -3.64 5.71
N TYR A 92 15.53 -2.95 5.19
CA TYR A 92 15.05 -3.10 3.82
C TYR A 92 15.29 -1.80 3.05
N GLN A 93 16.39 -1.71 2.31
CA GLN A 93 16.80 -0.48 1.62
C GLN A 93 16.17 -0.30 0.23
N TRP A 94 15.36 -1.26 -0.20
CA TRP A 94 14.78 -1.28 -1.54
C TRP A 94 13.29 -1.58 -1.46
N ILE A 95 12.53 -0.90 -2.30
CA ILE A 95 11.09 -1.08 -2.45
C ILE A 95 10.83 -1.48 -3.91
N ARG A 96 9.94 -2.45 -4.10
CA ARG A 96 9.41 -2.79 -5.43
C ARG A 96 7.92 -2.49 -5.45
N ILE A 97 7.50 -1.71 -6.44
CA ILE A 97 6.09 -1.46 -6.73
C ILE A 97 5.73 -2.19 -8.02
N GLN A 98 4.61 -2.89 -8.02
CA GLN A 98 4.06 -3.57 -9.19
C GLN A 98 2.59 -3.19 -9.33
N SER A 99 2.18 -2.85 -10.56
CA SER A 99 0.76 -2.76 -10.94
C SER A 99 0.43 -4.05 -11.71
N PRO A 100 -0.26 -5.02 -11.08
CA PRO A 100 -0.57 -6.30 -11.72
C PRO A 100 -1.63 -6.13 -12.81
N LEU A 101 -1.60 -7.03 -13.80
CA LEU A 101 -2.64 -7.08 -14.84
C LEU A 101 -3.98 -7.53 -14.27
N GLY A 102 -5.07 -6.94 -14.76
CA GLY A 102 -6.45 -7.28 -14.42
C GLY A 102 -7.25 -6.03 -14.03
N GLY A 103 -8.37 -6.18 -13.31
CA GLY A 103 -9.21 -5.05 -12.92
C GLY A 103 -9.78 -4.26 -14.12
N ALA A 104 -9.73 -2.94 -14.02
CA ALA A 104 -9.95 -1.97 -15.09
C ALA A 104 -8.74 -1.87 -16.06
N ASN A 105 -7.59 -2.40 -15.65
CA ASN A 105 -6.39 -2.58 -16.48
C ASN A 105 -5.76 -1.26 -16.94
N ASP A 106 -5.82 -0.27 -16.07
CA ASP A 106 -5.04 0.97 -16.04
C ASP A 106 -3.81 0.83 -15.12
N PRO A 107 -2.80 1.69 -15.30
CA PRO A 107 -1.63 1.67 -14.44
C PRO A 107 -1.91 2.37 -13.11
N ALA A 108 -1.38 1.82 -12.01
CA ALA A 108 -1.35 2.52 -10.72
C ALA A 108 -0.67 3.89 -10.84
N GLU A 109 -1.24 4.91 -10.22
CA GLU A 109 -0.79 6.31 -10.26
C GLU A 109 0.00 6.68 -8.99
N VAL A 110 1.17 6.06 -8.84
CA VAL A 110 2.10 6.32 -7.72
C VAL A 110 2.55 7.79 -7.70
N ASP A 111 2.19 8.52 -6.65
CA ASP A 111 2.60 9.92 -6.44
C ASP A 111 3.90 10.01 -5.64
N ALA A 112 3.97 9.32 -4.49
CA ALA A 112 5.13 9.34 -3.60
C ALA A 112 5.26 8.09 -2.73
N LEU A 113 6.46 7.93 -2.16
CA LEU A 113 6.74 7.02 -1.06
C LEU A 113 7.37 7.82 0.08
N GLU A 114 6.92 7.58 1.32
CA GLU A 114 7.49 8.17 2.52
C GLU A 114 7.89 7.07 3.50
N VAL A 115 9.13 7.11 3.97
CA VAL A 115 9.60 6.26 5.06
C VAL A 115 9.40 7.04 6.36
N LEU A 116 8.67 6.44 7.30
CA LEU A 116 8.38 7.05 8.60
C LEU A 116 9.54 6.82 9.60
N PRO A 117 9.68 7.67 10.63
CA PRO A 117 10.82 7.63 11.56
C PRO A 117 10.89 6.41 12.49
#